data_AF-A0A8S8Z3D2-F1
#
_entry.id   AF-A0A8S8Z3D2-F1
#
_cell.length_a   1.000
_cell.length_b   1.000
_cell.length_c   1.000
_cell.angle_alpha   90.00
_cell.angle_beta   90.00
_cell.angle_gamma   90.00
#
_symmetry.space_group_name_H-M   'P 1'
#
loop_
_entity.id
_entity.type
_entity.pdbx_description
1 polymer ?
#
loop_
_entity_poly.entity_id
_entity_poly.type
_entity_poly.pdbx_seq_one_letter_code
_entity_poly.pdbx_strand_id
1 'polypeptide(L)' 'MKVRLKEYKLDSISGGANALCEVTVKVEDARGNIISSKSVGEDIVTTSVQAMVDGINRIMLKNLLKEKKI' A
#
# COMPACT_ATOMS: atom_id res chain seq x y z
N MET A 1 1.29 15.09 8.71
CA MET A 1 1.88 13.90 8.07
C MET A 1 1.54 13.94 6.59
N LYS A 2 2.53 13.99 5.70
CA LYS A 2 2.31 13.95 4.24
C LYS A 2 2.83 12.62 3.71
N VAL A 3 1.93 11.84 3.11
CA VAL A 3 2.25 10.62 2.39
C VAL A 3 1.81 10.83 0.94
N ARG A 4 2.65 10.44 0.00
CA ARG A 4 2.41 10.55 -1.44
C ARG A 4 2.38 9.17 -2.05
N LEU A 5 1.39 8.90 -2.88
CA LEU A 5 1.36 7.72 -3.74
C LEU A 5 2.40 7.92 -4.86
N LYS A 6 3.29 6.94 -5.02
CA LYS A 6 4.36 6.97 -6.03
C LYS A 6 4.10 6.03 -7.17
N GLU A 7 3.61 4.84 -6.85
CA GLU A 7 3.26 3.84 -7.84
C GLU A 7 1.97 3.17 -7.40
N TYR A 8 1.14 2.86 -8.39
CA TYR A 8 -0.06 2.06 -8.24
C TYR A 8 -0.05 1.04 -9.37
N LYS A 9 -0.18 -0.23 -9.02
CA LYS A 9 -0.28 -1.35 -9.95
C LYS A 9 -1.48 -2.20 -9.59
N LEU A 10 -2.29 -2.52 -10.59
CA LEU A 10 -3.44 -3.40 -10.49
C LEU A 10 -3.22 -4.56 -11.46
N ASP A 11 -3.24 -5.78 -10.93
CA ASP A 11 -3.13 -7.02 -11.70
C ASP A 11 -4.34 -7.91 -11.41
N SER A 12 -4.81 -8.68 -12.39
CA SER A 12 -5.77 -9.77 -12.16
C SER A 12 -5.02 -11.05 -11.80
N ILE A 13 -5.42 -11.72 -10.71
CA ILE A 13 -4.91 -13.05 -10.36
C ILE A 13 -5.64 -14.13 -11.15
N SER A 14 -6.95 -13.98 -11.30
CA SER A 14 -7.82 -14.91 -12.04
C SER A 14 -8.67 -14.17 -13.06
N GLY A 15 -9.30 -14.91 -13.99
CA GLY A 15 -10.23 -14.37 -14.98
C GLY A 15 -11.69 -14.69 -14.64
N GLY A 16 -12.61 -13.88 -15.17
CA GLY A 16 -14.07 -14.05 -14.98
C GLY A 16 -14.70 -12.89 -14.20
N ALA A 17 -16.02 -12.93 -14.04
CA ALA A 17 -16.78 -11.86 -13.36
C ALA A 17 -16.42 -11.71 -11.87
N ASN A 18 -15.96 -12.79 -11.24
CA ASN A 18 -15.54 -12.83 -9.83
C ASN A 18 -14.01 -12.95 -9.72
N ALA A 19 -13.28 -12.33 -10.64
CA ALA A 19 -11.83 -12.37 -10.65
C ALA A 19 -11.25 -11.75 -9.36
N LEU A 20 -10.22 -12.40 -8.81
CA LEU A 20 -9.42 -11.81 -7.75
C LEU A 20 -8.46 -10.80 -8.38
N CYS A 21 -8.40 -9.59 -7.81
CA CYS A 21 -7.43 -8.57 -8.17
C CYS A 21 -6.34 -8.47 -7.11
N GLU A 22 -5.16 -8.10 -7.55
CA GLU A 22 -4.02 -7.75 -6.73
C GLU A 22 -3.70 -6.28 -6.95
N VAL A 23 -3.68 -5.51 -5.87
CA VAL A 23 -3.25 -4.10 -5.89
C VAL A 23 -1.94 -3.97 -5.16
N THR A 24 -0.94 -3.38 -5.82
CA THR A 24 0.33 -3.00 -5.22
C THR A 24 0.48 -1.49 -5.26
N VAL A 25 0.82 -0.87 -4.14
CA VAL A 25 1.10 0.56 -4.04
C VAL A 25 2.47 0.82 -3.45
N LYS A 26 3.14 1.87 -3.93
CA LYS A 26 4.31 2.43 -3.27
C LYS A 26 3.96 3.79 -2.70
N VAL A 27 4.22 3.97 -1.41
CA VAL A 27 4.01 5.23 -0.70
C VAL A 27 5.33 5.84 -0.28
N GLU A 28 5.43 7.16 -0.41
CA GLU A 28 6.57 7.98 -0.01
C GLU A 28 6.15 8.95 1.10
N ASP A 29 6.90 9.02 2.20
CA ASP A 29 6.70 10.06 3.22
C ASP A 29 7.51 11.33 2.92
N ALA A 30 7.26 12.39 3.68
CA ALA A 30 7.98 13.66 3.55
C ALA A 30 9.49 13.58 3.84
N ARG A 31 9.97 12.47 4.44
CA ARG A 31 11.40 12.23 4.73
C ARG A 31 12.06 11.41 3.60
N GLY A 32 11.34 11.12 2.52
CA GLY A 32 11.82 10.32 1.39
C GLY A 32 11.86 8.82 1.65
N ASN A 33 11.26 8.33 2.75
CA ASN A 33 11.14 6.88 2.95
C ASN A 33 10.09 6.35 1.96
N ILE A 34 10.41 5.27 1.26
CA ILE A 34 9.48 4.59 0.35
C ILE A 34 9.18 3.19 0.90
N ILE A 35 7.90 2.81 0.88
CA ILE A 35 7.43 1.47 1.23
C ILE A 35 6.48 0.97 0.16
N SER A 36 6.57 -0.33 -0.14
CA SER A 36 5.60 -1.06 -0.95
C SER A 36 4.62 -1.82 -0.05
N SER A 37 3.34 -1.77 -0.41
CA SER A 37 2.26 -2.58 0.18
C SER A 37 1.44 -3.21 -0.93
N LYS A 38 0.80 -4.33 -0.59
CA LYS A 38 0.03 -5.15 -1.51
C LYS A 38 -1.21 -5.67 -0.81
N SER A 39 -2.33 -5.71 -1.51
CA SER A 39 -3.58 -6.34 -1.07
C SER A 39 -4.22 -7.12 -2.20
N VAL A 40 -5.02 -8.12 -1.85
CA VAL A 40 -5.71 -9.00 -2.79
C VAL A 40 -7.19 -9.07 -2.39
N GLY A 41 -8.09 -8.98 -3.35
CA GLY A 41 -9.53 -9.07 -3.10
C GLY A 41 -10.35 -9.10 -4.38
N GLU A 42 -11.65 -9.34 -4.25
CA GLU A 42 -12.58 -9.38 -5.39
C GLU A 42 -12.99 -7.97 -5.84
N ASP A 43 -13.11 -7.04 -4.89
CA ASP A 43 -13.47 -5.65 -5.16
C ASP A 43 -12.24 -4.76 -5.33
N ILE A 44 -12.06 -4.20 -6.53
CA ILE A 44 -10.88 -3.39 -6.88
C ILE A 44 -10.75 -2.16 -5.97
N VAL A 45 -11.86 -1.50 -5.65
CA VAL A 45 -11.85 -0.22 -4.91
C VAL A 45 -11.43 -0.48 -3.46
N THR A 46 -12.07 -1.44 -2.82
CA THR A 46 -11.80 -1.87 -1.44
C THR A 46 -10.37 -2.37 -1.33
N THR A 47 -9.94 -3.23 -2.26
CA THR A 47 -8.57 -3.76 -2.30
C THR A 47 -7.54 -2.64 -2.44
N SER A 48 -7.85 -1.61 -3.25
CA SER A 48 -6.96 -0.45 -3.44
C SER A 48 -6.82 0.39 -2.17
N VAL A 49 -7.94 0.65 -1.49
CA VAL A 49 -7.94 1.39 -0.23
C VAL A 49 -7.17 0.61 0.83
N GLN A 50 -7.34 -0.70 0.88
CA GLN A 50 -6.65 -1.57 1.84
C GLN A 50 -5.14 -1.56 1.60
N ALA A 51 -4.69 -1.65 0.36
CA ALA A 51 -3.28 -1.55 0.01
C ALA A 51 -2.68 -0.20 0.43
N MET A 52 -3.43 0.89 0.26
CA MET A 52 -3.01 2.23 0.69
C MET A 52 -2.91 2.35 2.21
N VAL A 53 -3.91 1.88 2.95
CA VAL A 53 -3.93 1.88 4.42
C VAL A 53 -2.76 1.07 4.96
N ASP A 54 -2.51 -0.12 4.41
CA ASP A 54 -1.38 -0.96 4.78
C ASP A 54 -0.03 -0.27 4.52
N GLY A 55 0.08 0.44 3.40
CA GLY A 55 1.27 1.24 3.08
C GLY A 55 1.52 2.35 4.09
N ILE A 56 0.48 3.11 4.43
CA ILE A 56 0.53 4.18 5.44
C ILE A 56 0.91 3.62 6.81
N ASN A 57 0.27 2.54 7.25
CA ASN A 57 0.55 1.92 8.54
C ASN A 57 2.01 1.44 8.63
N ARG A 58 2.51 0.80 7.59
CA ARG A 58 3.90 0.33 7.52
C ARG A 58 4.91 1.48 7.59
N ILE A 59 4.67 2.59 6.89
CA ILE A 59 5.61 3.72 6.88
C ILE A 59 5.61 4.47 8.21
N MET A 60 4.43 4.59 8.85
CA MET A 60 4.31 5.14 10.19
C MET A 60 5.05 4.27 11.21
N LEU A 61 4.82 2.95 11.19
CA LEU A 61 5.49 2.03 12.11
C LEU A 61 7.01 2.09 11.95
N LYS A 62 7.52 2.13 10.71
CA LYS A 62 8.95 2.27 10.43
C LYS A 62 9.52 3.56 11.02
N ASN A 63 8.80 4.68 10.92
CA ASN A 63 9.23 5.96 11.48
C ASN A 63 9.22 5.94 13.02
N LEU A 64 8.19 5.38 13.65
CA LEU A 64 8.10 5.23 15.11
C LEU A 64 9.24 4.36 15.66
N LEU A 65 9.58 3.27 14.96
CA LEU A 65 10.68 2.39 15.37
C LEU A 65 12.06 3.04 15.21
N LYS A 66 12.23 3.94 14.23
CA LYS A 66 13.45 4.76 14.09
C LYS A 66 13.59 5.74 15.26
N GLU A 67 12.50 6.37 15.67
CA GLU A 67 12.49 7.36 16.77
C GLU A 67 12.77 6.71 18.14
N LYS A 68 12.36 5.46 18.36
CA LYS A 68 12.65 4.71 19.61
C LYS A 68 14.06 4.12 19.71
N LYS A 69 14.81 4.05 18.59
CA LYS A 69 16.19 3.52 18.57
C LYS A 69 17.25 4.59 18.81
N ILE A 70 16.83 5.80 19.17
CA ILE A 70 17.67 6.95 19.54
C ILE A 70 17.62 7.10 21.06
#